data_AF-A0A844YX29-F1
#
_entry.id   AF-A0A844YX29-F1
#
_cell.length_a   1.000
_cell.length_b   1.000
_cell.length_c   1.000
_cell.angle_alpha   90.00
_cell.angle_beta   90.00
_cell.angle_gamma   90.00
#
_symmetry.space_group_name_H-M   'P 1'
#
loop_
_entity.id
_entity.type
_entity.pdbx_description
1 polymer ?
#
loop_
_entity_poly.entity_id
_entity_poly.type
_entity_poly.pdbx_seq_one_letter_code
_entity_poly.pdbx_strand_id
1 'polypeptide(L)'
;MFAGLWLALAPVGVLSQEPPPGFVWYVLDVLNHTSFDIEDPTNRPNPLSEPPAGVLLPVDVSRDGVVDWLIRWPEDQRLCGTGGCRLSLYVSGDNRYLRVFDRQAWDPDIRTVGDEVRLEASFHHLNCLPVREVCRLAWAWDPAARSLSERPSSDGEAVVSGFGEGTVDLGEVDGRPKLPDDIPAAVFDRYLAGRRACGNPNDADAFTVSYPAVASTPDLNGDGQRDWVIEAPSFCAEQAAADYGYEVWISDETDGASRAFVAAPGRWPAFQVDRTPAGLLDARPCLAGEICETVPLEWNRATRVFRPASSESLSSRP
;
A
#
# COMPACT_ATOMS: atom_id res chain seq x y z
N MET A 1 23.70 39.36 -31.46
CA MET A 1 22.68 39.21 -30.40
C MET A 1 21.54 38.37 -30.97
N PHE A 2 21.50 37.09 -30.64
CA PHE A 2 20.35 36.23 -30.93
C PHE A 2 19.64 36.00 -29.60
N ALA A 3 18.50 36.66 -29.42
CA ALA A 3 17.59 36.37 -28.33
C ALA A 3 16.73 35.17 -28.77
N GLY A 4 17.12 33.97 -28.31
CA GLY A 4 16.31 32.77 -28.45
C GLY A 4 15.14 32.83 -27.49
N LEU A 5 13.95 33.07 -28.01
CA LEU A 5 12.69 32.99 -27.28
C LEU A 5 12.37 31.51 -27.03
N TRP A 6 12.71 31.00 -25.85
CA TRP A 6 12.24 29.69 -25.39
C TRP A 6 10.78 29.83 -24.96
N LEU A 7 9.86 29.43 -25.85
CA LEU A 7 8.47 29.18 -25.48
C LEU A 7 8.44 27.93 -24.61
N ALA A 8 8.31 28.12 -23.29
CA ALA A 8 7.91 27.06 -22.38
C ALA A 8 6.43 26.73 -22.66
N LEU A 9 6.18 25.71 -23.47
CA LEU A 9 4.88 25.06 -23.56
C LEU A 9 4.66 24.26 -22.27
N ALA A 10 4.03 24.88 -21.27
CA ALA A 10 3.30 24.08 -20.29
C ALA A 10 2.12 23.41 -21.03
N PRO A 11 1.86 22.10 -20.87
CA PRO A 11 0.74 21.47 -21.55
C PRO A 11 -0.55 21.92 -20.87
N VAL A 12 -1.20 22.95 -21.44
CA VAL A 12 -2.49 23.50 -21.00
C VAL A 12 -3.65 22.50 -21.16
N GLY A 13 -3.40 21.27 -21.64
CA GLY A 13 -4.44 20.34 -22.11
C GLY A 13 -4.53 18.97 -21.42
N VAL A 14 -3.70 18.67 -20.41
CA VAL A 14 -3.81 17.36 -19.71
C VAL A 14 -5.10 17.38 -18.87
N LEU A 15 -5.22 18.25 -17.88
CA LEU A 15 -6.36 18.27 -16.94
C LEU A 15 -7.74 18.64 -17.52
N SER A 16 -7.86 18.89 -18.83
CA SER A 16 -9.13 19.17 -19.52
C SER A 16 -9.76 17.95 -20.18
N GLN A 17 -9.13 16.76 -20.13
CA GLN A 17 -9.72 15.54 -20.69
C GLN A 17 -10.94 15.11 -19.88
N GLU A 18 -11.98 14.65 -20.57
CA GLU A 18 -13.15 14.05 -19.93
C GLU A 18 -12.81 12.65 -19.39
N PRO A 19 -13.43 12.23 -18.26
CA PRO A 19 -13.24 10.89 -17.75
C PRO A 19 -13.69 9.83 -18.77
N PRO A 20 -12.90 8.77 -19.00
CA PRO A 20 -13.34 7.64 -19.80
C PRO A 20 -14.70 7.12 -19.30
N PRO A 21 -15.64 6.73 -20.20
CA PRO A 21 -16.98 6.29 -19.79
C PRO A 21 -16.97 5.15 -18.76
N GLY A 22 -15.96 4.29 -18.78
CA GLY A 22 -15.77 3.23 -17.80
C GLY A 22 -15.57 3.73 -16.37
N PHE A 23 -14.85 4.85 -16.17
CA PHE A 23 -14.70 5.46 -14.84
C PHE A 23 -16.00 6.07 -14.35
N VAL A 24 -16.72 6.77 -15.23
CA VAL A 24 -18.03 7.34 -14.91
C VAL A 24 -18.99 6.23 -14.48
N TRP A 25 -19.08 5.15 -15.27
CA TRP A 25 -19.89 3.98 -14.95
C TRP A 25 -19.47 3.35 -13.62
N TYR A 26 -18.17 3.13 -13.39
CA TYR A 26 -17.65 2.52 -12.17
C TYR A 26 -17.99 3.33 -10.91
N VAL A 27 -17.77 4.65 -10.94
CA VAL A 27 -18.10 5.53 -9.81
C VAL A 27 -19.60 5.50 -9.51
N LEU A 28 -20.43 5.62 -10.55
CA LEU A 28 -21.88 5.58 -10.40
C LEU A 28 -22.38 4.24 -9.88
N ASP A 29 -21.82 3.12 -10.36
CA ASP A 29 -22.17 1.78 -9.91
C ASP A 29 -21.89 1.62 -8.41
N VAL A 30 -20.69 1.98 -7.96
CA VAL A 30 -20.33 1.92 -6.54
C VAL A 30 -21.24 2.81 -5.69
N LEU A 31 -21.45 4.09 -6.05
CA LEU A 31 -22.27 5.00 -5.25
C LEU A 31 -23.74 4.54 -5.16
N ASN A 32 -24.31 4.08 -6.28
CA ASN A 32 -25.69 3.62 -6.32
C ASN A 32 -25.89 2.28 -5.63
N HIS A 33 -24.90 1.38 -5.68
CA HIS A 33 -24.93 0.12 -4.96
C HIS A 33 -24.79 0.34 -3.45
N THR A 34 -23.87 1.22 -3.05
CA THR A 34 -23.66 1.64 -1.67
C THR A 34 -24.94 2.22 -1.07
N SER A 35 -25.74 2.93 -1.86
CA SER A 35 -27.01 3.53 -1.41
C SER A 35 -28.17 2.54 -1.29
N PHE A 36 -27.97 1.25 -1.59
CA PHE A 36 -29.02 0.23 -1.50
C PHE A 36 -29.21 -0.25 -0.06
N ASP A 37 -30.44 -0.13 0.44
CA ASP A 37 -30.86 -0.70 1.72
C ASP A 37 -31.36 -2.12 1.49
N ILE A 38 -30.56 -3.11 1.92
CA ILE A 38 -30.89 -4.52 1.76
C ILE A 38 -32.03 -4.96 2.69
N GLU A 39 -32.21 -4.26 3.80
CA GLU A 39 -33.24 -4.56 4.80
C GLU A 39 -34.58 -3.91 4.45
N ASP A 40 -34.54 -2.77 3.75
CA ASP A 40 -35.71 -2.12 3.18
C ASP A 40 -35.53 -1.80 1.69
N PRO A 41 -35.93 -2.69 0.77
CA PRO A 41 -35.80 -2.47 -0.67
C PRO A 41 -36.70 -1.33 -1.20
N THR A 42 -37.60 -0.79 -0.38
CA THR A 42 -38.42 0.39 -0.71
C THR A 42 -37.75 1.70 -0.32
N ASN A 43 -36.78 1.66 0.59
CA ASN A 43 -35.91 2.77 0.97
C ASN A 43 -34.77 2.94 -0.04
N ARG A 44 -35.13 3.17 -1.31
CA ARG A 44 -34.16 3.38 -2.39
C ARG A 44 -34.06 4.87 -2.73
N PRO A 45 -32.95 5.56 -2.42
CA PRO A 45 -32.74 6.91 -2.91
C PRO A 45 -32.70 6.93 -4.45
N ASN A 46 -33.04 8.06 -5.04
CA ASN A 46 -32.97 8.24 -6.49
C ASN A 46 -31.54 7.95 -6.97
N PRO A 47 -31.34 7.02 -7.92
CA PRO A 47 -30.01 6.71 -8.43
C PRO A 47 -29.35 7.95 -9.03
N LEU A 48 -28.06 8.12 -8.76
CA LEU A 48 -27.22 9.12 -9.39
C LEU A 48 -27.02 8.78 -10.87
N SER A 49 -27.20 9.78 -11.73
CA SER A 49 -26.93 9.68 -13.17
C SER A 49 -25.58 10.28 -13.57
N GLU A 50 -24.94 11.04 -12.68
CA GLU A 50 -23.63 11.66 -12.89
C GLU A 50 -22.79 11.58 -11.59
N PRO A 51 -21.47 11.38 -11.68
CA PRO A 51 -20.59 11.44 -10.51
C PRO A 51 -20.72 12.80 -9.82
N PRO A 52 -20.91 12.84 -8.48
CA PRO A 52 -20.92 14.10 -7.76
C PRO A 52 -19.63 14.90 -7.97
N ALA A 53 -19.74 16.22 -7.98
CA ALA A 53 -18.59 17.10 -8.12
C ALA A 53 -17.54 16.80 -7.04
N GLY A 54 -16.27 16.68 -7.44
CA GLY A 54 -15.17 16.38 -6.53
C GLY A 54 -14.90 14.90 -6.28
N VAL A 55 -15.77 13.99 -6.76
CA VAL A 55 -15.57 12.53 -6.59
C VAL A 55 -14.57 11.99 -7.61
N LEU A 56 -14.72 12.34 -8.89
CA LEU A 56 -13.83 11.91 -9.97
C LEU A 56 -13.03 13.10 -10.47
N LEU A 57 -11.73 13.12 -10.18
CA LEU A 57 -10.85 14.25 -10.39
C LEU A 57 -9.71 13.90 -11.36
N PRO A 58 -9.45 14.75 -12.37
CA PRO A 58 -8.27 14.60 -13.21
C PRO A 58 -7.02 15.01 -12.40
N VAL A 59 -5.97 14.20 -12.48
CA VAL A 59 -4.65 14.47 -11.90
C VAL A 59 -3.56 14.10 -12.91
N ASP A 60 -2.32 14.54 -12.66
CA ASP A 60 -1.16 14.29 -13.53
C ASP A 60 0.00 13.80 -12.66
N VAL A 61 -0.09 12.53 -12.24
CA VAL A 61 0.86 11.86 -11.36
C VAL A 61 1.98 11.21 -12.19
N SER A 62 1.63 10.62 -13.33
CA SER A 62 2.55 9.95 -14.24
C SER A 62 3.39 10.90 -15.09
N ARG A 63 2.87 12.11 -15.38
CA ARG A 63 3.47 13.09 -16.31
C ARG A 63 3.74 12.54 -17.71
N ASP A 64 2.92 11.58 -18.16
CA ASP A 64 3.02 11.01 -19.50
C ASP A 64 2.19 11.78 -20.56
N GLY A 65 1.49 12.84 -20.13
CA GLY A 65 0.62 13.67 -21.00
C GLY A 65 -0.81 13.14 -21.13
N VAL A 66 -1.15 12.05 -20.44
CA VAL A 66 -2.51 11.50 -20.31
C VAL A 66 -3.01 11.79 -18.89
N VAL A 67 -4.31 12.06 -18.74
CA VAL A 67 -4.89 12.28 -17.41
C VAL A 67 -4.93 10.98 -16.63
N ASP A 68 -4.41 11.04 -15.41
CA ASP A 68 -4.64 10.07 -14.34
C ASP A 68 -5.94 10.43 -13.60
N TRP A 69 -6.61 9.44 -13.00
CA TRP A 69 -7.90 9.64 -12.34
C TRP A 69 -7.81 9.35 -10.86
N LEU A 70 -8.05 10.39 -10.06
CA LEU A 70 -8.24 10.27 -8.61
C LEU A 70 -9.74 10.17 -8.30
N ILE A 71 -10.12 9.15 -7.55
CA ILE A 71 -11.46 8.99 -7.01
C ILE A 71 -11.43 9.27 -5.51
N ARG A 72 -12.08 10.36 -5.09
CA ARG A 72 -12.32 10.71 -3.69
C ARG A 72 -13.73 10.26 -3.31
N TRP A 73 -13.83 9.11 -2.65
CA TRP A 73 -15.13 8.57 -2.29
C TRP A 73 -15.77 9.45 -1.20
N PRO A 74 -17.09 9.72 -1.30
CA PRO A 74 -17.78 10.59 -0.35
C PRO A 74 -17.85 9.95 1.05
N GLU A 75 -18.15 10.79 2.05
CA GLU A 75 -18.37 10.36 3.43
C GLU A 75 -19.62 9.46 3.53
N ASP A 76 -19.41 8.15 3.37
CA ASP A 76 -20.40 7.09 3.53
C ASP A 76 -19.83 5.98 4.42
N GLN A 77 -20.61 5.47 5.36
CA GLN A 77 -20.17 4.45 6.34
C GLN A 77 -19.66 3.15 5.69
N ARG A 78 -20.06 2.85 4.44
CA ARG A 78 -19.59 1.67 3.70
C ARG A 78 -18.29 1.95 2.93
N LEU A 79 -17.96 3.22 2.70
CA LEU A 79 -16.75 3.66 1.98
C LEU A 79 -15.69 4.23 2.92
N CYS A 80 -16.05 4.52 4.17
CA CYS A 80 -15.16 5.08 5.17
C CYS A 80 -15.04 4.18 6.40
N GLY A 81 -13.86 4.18 7.00
CA GLY A 81 -13.58 3.48 8.26
C GLY A 81 -12.82 4.37 9.21
N THR A 82 -12.16 3.77 10.20
CA THR A 82 -11.37 4.52 11.18
C THR A 82 -10.11 5.13 10.59
N GLY A 83 -9.75 4.84 9.33
CA GLY A 83 -8.64 5.48 8.61
C GLY A 83 -9.06 6.51 7.58
N GLY A 84 -10.32 6.95 7.62
CA GLY A 84 -10.87 7.89 6.65
C GLY A 84 -11.66 7.21 5.54
N CYS A 85 -11.97 7.98 4.51
CA CYS A 85 -12.72 7.49 3.37
C CYS A 85 -11.80 6.86 2.35
N ARG A 86 -12.34 5.91 1.60
CA ARG A 86 -11.62 5.28 0.49
C ARG A 86 -11.13 6.36 -0.48
N LEU A 87 -9.93 6.15 -0.98
CA LEU A 87 -9.30 6.94 -2.03
C LEU A 87 -8.75 5.96 -3.06
N SER A 88 -9.05 6.18 -4.33
CA SER A 88 -8.53 5.31 -5.40
C SER A 88 -7.81 6.15 -6.46
N LEU A 89 -6.56 5.84 -6.77
CA LEU A 89 -5.78 6.49 -7.82
C LEU A 89 -5.53 5.51 -8.97
N TYR A 90 -5.84 5.97 -10.17
CA TYR A 90 -5.60 5.24 -11.40
C TYR A 90 -4.64 6.01 -12.29
N VAL A 91 -3.49 5.41 -12.58
CA VAL A 91 -2.46 6.00 -13.43
C VAL A 91 -2.56 5.43 -14.84
N SER A 92 -2.42 6.30 -15.84
CA SER A 92 -2.34 5.93 -17.26
C SER A 92 -1.17 4.99 -17.52
N GLY A 93 -1.33 4.14 -18.53
CA GLY A 93 -0.30 3.22 -19.00
C GLY A 93 -0.56 2.83 -20.45
N ASP A 94 0.25 1.89 -20.97
CA ASP A 94 0.39 1.52 -22.40
C ASP A 94 -0.85 1.01 -23.15
N ASN A 95 -2.08 1.19 -22.62
CA ASN A 95 -3.41 1.08 -23.25
C ASN A 95 -4.51 0.89 -22.18
N ARG A 96 -4.17 1.03 -20.89
CA ARG A 96 -5.08 0.81 -19.77
C ARG A 96 -4.72 1.71 -18.60
N TYR A 97 -5.64 1.84 -17.67
CA TYR A 97 -5.39 2.47 -16.38
C TYR A 97 -4.99 1.41 -15.35
N LEU A 98 -3.92 1.70 -14.60
CA LEU A 98 -3.46 0.89 -13.49
C LEU A 98 -4.00 1.48 -12.20
N ARG A 99 -4.69 0.67 -11.38
CA ARG A 99 -5.02 1.07 -10.01
C ARG A 99 -3.75 0.99 -9.18
N VAL A 100 -3.24 2.12 -8.72
CA VAL A 100 -1.94 2.23 -8.03
C VAL A 100 -2.06 2.69 -6.59
N PHE A 101 -3.24 3.22 -6.23
CA PHE A 101 -3.63 3.47 -4.85
C PHE A 101 -5.09 3.07 -4.67
N ASP A 102 -5.43 2.37 -3.59
CA ASP A 102 -6.81 2.07 -3.19
C ASP A 102 -6.87 1.77 -1.70
N ARG A 103 -7.02 2.80 -0.86
CA ARG A 103 -6.96 2.69 0.61
C ARG A 103 -7.91 3.67 1.28
N GLN A 104 -8.32 3.36 2.50
CA GLN A 104 -8.90 4.35 3.41
C GLN A 104 -7.78 5.26 3.92
N ALA A 105 -7.88 6.55 3.64
CA ALA A 105 -6.92 7.54 4.10
C ALA A 105 -7.59 8.90 4.35
N TRP A 106 -6.99 9.71 5.22
CA TRP A 106 -7.37 11.10 5.45
C TRP A 106 -6.47 12.07 4.70
N ASP A 107 -6.96 13.29 4.52
CA ASP A 107 -6.21 14.45 4.03
C ASP A 107 -5.29 14.18 2.81
N PRO A 108 -5.83 13.56 1.73
CA PRO A 108 -5.02 13.24 0.57
C PRO A 108 -4.61 14.51 -0.18
N ASP A 109 -3.33 14.60 -0.46
CA ASP A 109 -2.69 15.68 -1.20
C ASP A 109 -1.86 15.11 -2.34
N ILE A 110 -1.95 15.74 -3.52
CA ILE A 110 -1.10 15.42 -4.66
C ILE A 110 -0.38 16.71 -5.04
N ARG A 111 0.95 16.70 -4.92
CA ARG A 111 1.76 17.89 -5.15
C ARG A 111 3.10 17.57 -5.78
N THR A 112 3.68 18.57 -6.43
CA THR A 112 5.04 18.46 -6.97
C THR A 112 6.07 18.77 -5.89
N VAL A 113 7.06 17.88 -5.72
CA VAL A 113 8.21 18.06 -4.83
C VAL A 113 9.47 17.82 -5.65
N GLY A 114 10.20 18.89 -5.97
CA GLY A 114 11.30 18.81 -6.92
C GLY A 114 10.79 18.43 -8.31
N ASP A 115 11.32 17.34 -8.86
CA ASP A 115 10.92 16.74 -10.13
C ASP A 115 9.87 15.63 -10.00
N GLU A 116 9.53 15.22 -8.78
CA GLU A 116 8.52 14.17 -8.53
C GLU A 116 7.12 14.75 -8.32
N VAL A 117 6.08 13.98 -8.68
CA VAL A 117 4.72 14.19 -8.16
C VAL A 117 4.53 13.21 -7.01
N ARG A 118 4.16 13.75 -5.85
CA ARG A 118 3.94 12.97 -4.63
C ARG A 118 2.46 12.92 -4.28
N LEU A 119 1.98 11.71 -4.04
CA LEU A 119 0.75 11.45 -3.31
C LEU A 119 1.11 11.35 -1.83
N GLU A 120 0.43 12.11 -0.98
CA GLU A 120 0.52 11.98 0.45
C GLU A 120 -0.86 11.82 1.07
N ALA A 121 -0.97 10.98 2.08
CA ALA A 121 -2.19 10.82 2.83
C ALA A 121 -1.89 10.43 4.28
N SER A 122 -2.86 10.69 5.14
CA SER A 122 -2.80 10.42 6.58
C SER A 122 -3.51 9.10 6.88
N PHE A 123 -2.94 8.27 7.73
CA PHE A 123 -3.44 6.92 8.03
C PHE A 123 -3.62 6.68 9.52
N HIS A 124 -4.55 5.79 9.84
CA HIS A 124 -4.84 5.36 11.20
C HIS A 124 -3.65 4.62 11.83
N HIS A 125 -3.60 4.65 13.17
CA HIS A 125 -2.46 4.27 14.00
C HIS A 125 -1.74 2.95 13.70
N LEU A 126 -2.41 1.98 13.07
CA LEU A 126 -1.84 0.66 12.76
C LEU A 126 -0.66 0.72 11.78
N ASN A 127 -0.52 1.83 11.07
CA ASN A 127 0.50 2.01 10.04
C ASN A 127 1.67 2.87 10.49
N CYS A 128 1.63 3.34 11.73
CA CYS A 128 2.51 4.38 12.23
C CYS A 128 3.60 3.84 13.13
N LEU A 129 4.84 4.29 12.89
CA LEU A 129 5.97 4.04 13.78
C LEU A 129 6.69 5.36 14.11
N PRO A 130 6.94 5.67 15.40
CA PRO A 130 6.32 5.05 16.57
C PRO A 130 4.79 5.16 16.54
N VAL A 131 4.13 4.32 17.35
CA VAL A 131 2.66 4.26 17.44
C VAL A 131 2.11 5.61 17.87
N ARG A 132 1.21 6.15 17.05
CA ARG A 132 0.50 7.42 17.21
C ARG A 132 -0.86 7.31 16.53
N GLU A 133 -1.80 8.19 16.84
CA GLU A 133 -3.17 8.12 16.31
C GLU A 133 -3.21 8.20 14.77
N VAL A 134 -2.40 9.10 14.21
CA VAL A 134 -2.31 9.37 12.77
C VAL A 134 -0.86 9.62 12.38
N CYS A 135 -0.43 9.05 11.26
CA CYS A 135 0.84 9.37 10.60
C CYS A 135 0.59 9.71 9.14
N ARG A 136 1.47 10.53 8.56
CA ARG A 136 1.42 10.88 7.14
C ARG A 136 2.44 10.06 6.38
N LEU A 137 1.99 9.45 5.30
CA LEU A 137 2.82 8.66 4.40
C LEU A 137 2.83 9.30 3.01
N ALA A 138 3.90 9.06 2.27
CA ALA A 138 4.12 9.65 0.96
C ALA A 138 4.62 8.63 -0.05
N TRP A 139 4.21 8.81 -1.30
CA TRP A 139 4.66 8.02 -2.44
C TRP A 139 4.87 8.91 -3.66
N ALA A 140 5.81 8.51 -4.51
CA ALA A 140 5.99 9.07 -5.84
C ALA A 140 5.76 7.98 -6.89
N TRP A 141 5.29 8.36 -8.07
CA TRP A 141 5.19 7.43 -9.20
C TRP A 141 6.58 7.00 -9.67
N ASP A 142 6.79 5.70 -9.77
CA ASP A 142 7.96 5.11 -10.41
C ASP A 142 7.58 4.58 -11.80
N PRO A 143 8.01 5.23 -12.89
CA PRO A 143 7.65 4.82 -14.23
C PRO A 143 8.29 3.49 -14.64
N ALA A 144 9.43 3.11 -14.05
CA ALA A 144 10.10 1.84 -14.35
C ALA A 144 9.37 0.67 -13.68
N ALA A 145 9.03 0.81 -12.40
CA ALA A 145 8.27 -0.19 -11.65
C ALA A 145 6.77 -0.17 -11.97
N ARG A 146 6.27 0.90 -12.60
CA ARG A 146 4.84 1.15 -12.85
C ARG A 146 4.00 1.06 -11.59
N SER A 147 4.54 1.56 -10.48
CA SER A 147 3.95 1.52 -9.15
C SER A 147 4.22 2.81 -8.38
N LEU A 148 3.50 3.02 -7.29
CA LEU A 148 3.85 4.03 -6.30
C LEU A 148 5.00 3.53 -5.42
N SER A 149 6.08 4.30 -5.37
CA SER A 149 7.26 4.03 -4.54
C SER A 149 7.29 5.00 -3.37
N GLU A 150 7.53 4.47 -2.17
CA GLU A 150 7.50 5.18 -0.91
C GLU A 150 8.54 6.33 -0.88
N ARG A 151 8.18 7.42 -0.20
CA ARG A 151 9.02 8.60 0.01
C ARG A 151 8.87 9.09 1.45
N PRO A 152 9.84 9.87 1.97
CA PRO A 152 9.61 10.63 3.18
C PRO A 152 8.47 11.63 2.96
N SER A 153 7.59 11.74 3.95
CA SER A 153 6.48 12.69 3.98
C SER A 153 6.95 14.13 4.29
N SER A 154 6.09 15.12 4.07
CA SER A 154 6.43 16.52 4.40
C SER A 154 6.70 16.80 5.88
N ASP A 155 6.09 16.04 6.78
CA ASP A 155 6.33 16.18 8.22
C ASP A 155 7.60 15.45 8.69
N GLY A 156 8.36 14.88 7.76
CA GLY A 156 9.64 14.22 8.01
C GLY A 156 9.52 12.76 8.40
N GLU A 157 8.33 12.16 8.31
CA GLU A 157 8.19 10.71 8.48
C GLU A 157 8.91 10.00 7.34
N ALA A 158 9.80 9.07 7.69
CA ALA A 158 10.61 8.33 6.74
C ALA A 158 10.58 6.82 7.02
N VAL A 159 9.76 6.38 7.99
CA VAL A 159 9.57 4.98 8.31
C VAL A 159 8.12 4.57 8.07
N VAL A 160 7.95 3.64 7.14
CA VAL A 160 6.66 3.01 6.87
C VAL A 160 6.61 1.69 7.64
N SER A 161 5.67 1.53 8.57
CA SER A 161 5.56 0.29 9.35
C SER A 161 4.45 -0.63 8.90
N GLY A 162 4.52 -1.88 9.36
CA GLY A 162 3.58 -2.91 8.98
C GLY A 162 3.83 -3.37 7.55
N PHE A 163 2.76 -3.72 6.83
CA PHE A 163 2.80 -4.24 5.46
C PHE A 163 3.17 -3.20 4.39
N GLY A 164 4.01 -2.22 4.75
CA GLY A 164 4.39 -1.11 3.87
C GLY A 164 3.20 -0.30 3.37
N GLU A 165 2.04 -0.42 4.04
CA GLU A 165 0.70 -0.24 3.48
C GLU A 165 0.68 -0.38 1.97
N GLY A 166 0.79 -1.63 1.47
CA GLY A 166 0.61 -1.93 0.05
C GLY A 166 -0.46 -1.03 -0.54
N THR A 167 -0.07 -0.19 -1.49
CA THR A 167 -0.83 1.02 -1.84
C THR A 167 -2.21 0.69 -2.38
N VAL A 168 -2.43 -0.55 -2.79
CA VAL A 168 -3.71 -1.07 -3.28
C VAL A 168 -4.20 -2.19 -2.37
N ASP A 169 -5.37 -1.99 -1.75
CA ASP A 169 -6.15 -3.09 -1.19
C ASP A 169 -6.97 -3.77 -2.30
N LEU A 170 -6.67 -5.05 -2.55
CA LEU A 170 -7.39 -5.86 -3.54
C LEU A 170 -8.68 -6.47 -2.98
N GLY A 171 -8.93 -6.32 -1.68
CA GLY A 171 -10.06 -6.85 -0.96
C GLY A 171 -9.97 -8.36 -0.74
N GLU A 172 -11.13 -8.95 -0.45
CA GLU A 172 -11.26 -10.38 -0.21
C GLU A 172 -12.24 -11.03 -1.20
N VAL A 173 -12.01 -12.29 -1.54
CA VAL A 173 -12.92 -13.13 -2.32
C VAL A 173 -13.21 -14.39 -1.50
N ASP A 174 -14.48 -14.63 -1.17
CA ASP A 174 -14.92 -15.74 -0.32
C ASP A 174 -14.17 -15.84 1.02
N GLY A 175 -13.91 -14.68 1.65
CA GLY A 175 -13.17 -14.57 2.92
C GLY A 175 -11.66 -14.84 2.80
N ARG A 176 -11.11 -14.69 1.59
CA ARG A 176 -9.68 -14.87 1.30
C ARG A 176 -9.10 -13.57 0.74
N PRO A 177 -7.97 -13.07 1.27
CA PRO A 177 -7.28 -11.95 0.65
C PRO A 177 -7.01 -12.21 -0.83
N LYS A 178 -7.40 -11.26 -1.68
CA LYS A 178 -7.05 -11.26 -3.10
C LYS A 178 -5.59 -10.82 -3.23
N LEU A 179 -4.77 -11.63 -3.88
CA LEU A 179 -3.37 -11.32 -4.12
C LEU A 179 -3.17 -10.71 -5.51
N PRO A 180 -2.09 -9.94 -5.73
CA PRO A 180 -1.73 -9.42 -7.05
C PRO A 180 -1.51 -10.56 -8.06
N ASP A 181 -1.87 -10.33 -9.33
CA ASP A 181 -1.75 -11.34 -10.40
C ASP A 181 -0.28 -11.67 -10.73
N ASP A 182 0.63 -10.76 -10.39
CA ASP A 182 2.08 -10.81 -10.60
C ASP A 182 2.87 -11.30 -9.38
N ILE A 183 2.19 -11.87 -8.38
CA ILE A 183 2.86 -12.44 -7.21
C ILE A 183 3.78 -13.61 -7.62
N PRO A 184 5.06 -13.65 -7.18
CA PRO A 184 5.95 -14.76 -7.48
C PRO A 184 5.41 -16.10 -6.95
N ALA A 185 5.56 -17.17 -7.75
CA ALA A 185 5.01 -18.49 -7.41
C ALA A 185 5.47 -19.00 -6.03
N ALA A 186 6.72 -18.74 -5.65
CA ALA A 186 7.26 -19.14 -4.35
C ALA A 186 6.58 -18.41 -3.17
N VAL A 187 6.23 -17.13 -3.34
CA VAL A 187 5.51 -16.34 -2.33
C VAL A 187 4.07 -16.84 -2.23
N PHE A 188 3.43 -17.12 -3.36
CA PHE A 188 2.08 -17.69 -3.41
C PHE A 188 2.01 -19.07 -2.74
N ASP A 189 2.96 -19.95 -3.04
CA ASP A 189 3.05 -21.28 -2.41
C ASP A 189 3.26 -21.16 -0.90
N ARG A 190 4.10 -20.21 -0.44
CA ARG A 190 4.30 -19.96 0.98
C ARG A 190 3.04 -19.42 1.67
N TYR A 191 2.29 -18.53 1.02
CA TYR A 191 0.99 -18.04 1.48
C TYR A 191 0.01 -19.19 1.67
N LEU A 192 -0.12 -20.07 0.67
CA LEU A 192 -0.98 -21.26 0.77
C LEU A 192 -0.50 -22.25 1.85
N ALA A 193 0.82 -22.41 2.02
CA ALA A 193 1.37 -23.26 3.07
C ALA A 193 1.17 -22.69 4.48
N GLY A 194 1.02 -21.37 4.61
CA GLY A 194 0.86 -20.68 5.89
C GLY A 194 -0.57 -20.61 6.43
N ARG A 195 -1.55 -21.15 5.69
CA ARG A 195 -2.96 -21.19 6.12
C ARG A 195 -3.12 -22.00 7.41
N ARG A 196 -4.01 -21.55 8.29
CA ARG A 196 -4.31 -22.22 9.55
C ARG A 196 -5.81 -22.48 9.68
N ALA A 197 -6.18 -23.70 10.04
CA ALA A 197 -7.55 -24.01 10.45
C ALA A 197 -7.75 -23.56 11.90
N CYS A 198 -8.73 -22.67 12.11
CA CYS A 198 -9.12 -22.14 13.40
C CYS A 198 -10.43 -22.79 13.83
N GLY A 199 -10.37 -23.65 14.84
CA GLY A 199 -11.57 -24.30 15.38
C GLY A 199 -12.53 -23.29 16.01
N ASN A 200 -13.82 -23.61 16.00
CA ASN A 200 -14.84 -22.85 16.70
C ASN A 200 -15.02 -23.41 18.13
N PRO A 201 -14.81 -22.61 19.19
CA PRO A 201 -14.97 -23.06 20.58
C PRO A 201 -16.37 -23.59 20.91
N ASN A 202 -17.38 -23.10 20.17
CA ASN A 202 -18.79 -23.41 20.40
C ASN A 202 -19.31 -24.53 19.50
N ASP A 203 -18.51 -25.01 18.54
CA ASP A 203 -18.88 -26.07 17.59
C ASP A 203 -17.63 -26.82 17.13
N ALA A 204 -17.46 -28.04 17.61
CA ALA A 204 -16.26 -28.86 17.36
C ALA A 204 -16.07 -29.25 15.89
N ASP A 205 -17.14 -29.21 15.08
CA ASP A 205 -17.09 -29.55 13.66
C ASP A 205 -16.91 -28.31 12.77
N ALA A 206 -17.06 -27.11 13.34
CA ALA A 206 -16.88 -25.85 12.62
C ALA A 206 -15.44 -25.33 12.75
N PHE A 207 -14.90 -24.87 11.62
CA PHE A 207 -13.63 -24.15 11.59
C PHE A 207 -13.68 -23.03 10.55
N THR A 208 -12.85 -22.01 10.76
CA THR A 208 -12.51 -21.01 9.75
C THR A 208 -11.08 -21.22 9.28
N VAL A 209 -10.74 -20.73 8.09
CA VAL A 209 -9.35 -20.75 7.62
C VAL A 209 -8.81 -19.33 7.73
N SER A 210 -7.77 -19.17 8.55
CA SER A 210 -7.01 -17.92 8.62
C SER A 210 -5.84 -17.98 7.64
N TYR A 211 -5.63 -16.88 6.92
CA TYR A 211 -4.63 -16.76 5.87
C TYR A 211 -3.50 -15.83 6.32
N PRO A 212 -2.24 -16.11 5.94
CA PRO A 212 -1.18 -15.13 6.08
C PRO A 212 -1.53 -13.83 5.35
N ALA A 213 -1.09 -12.70 5.87
CA ALA A 213 -1.15 -11.46 5.12
C ALA A 213 0.11 -11.32 4.26
N VAL A 214 -0.06 -10.83 3.03
CA VAL A 214 1.01 -10.70 2.04
C VAL A 214 0.97 -9.31 1.44
N ALA A 215 2.11 -8.65 1.34
CA ALA A 215 2.22 -7.36 0.68
C ALA A 215 3.56 -7.19 -0.03
N SER A 216 3.58 -6.35 -1.07
CA SER A 216 4.82 -5.85 -1.65
C SER A 216 5.49 -4.86 -0.70
N THR A 217 6.81 -4.81 -0.70
CA THR A 217 7.62 -3.82 0.03
C THR A 217 8.30 -2.87 -0.96
N PRO A 218 8.91 -1.77 -0.50
CA PRO A 218 9.94 -1.09 -1.29
C PRO A 218 11.05 -2.07 -1.70
N ASP A 219 11.88 -1.71 -2.69
CA ASP A 219 13.10 -2.44 -3.02
C ASP A 219 14.08 -2.43 -1.83
N LEU A 220 14.38 -3.62 -1.30
CA LEU A 220 15.24 -3.81 -0.14
C LEU A 220 16.66 -4.27 -0.51
N ASN A 221 16.89 -4.75 -1.73
CA ASN A 221 18.16 -5.35 -2.15
C ASN A 221 18.95 -4.47 -3.15
N GLY A 222 18.29 -3.48 -3.75
CA GLY A 222 18.82 -2.51 -4.72
C GLY A 222 18.81 -2.99 -6.17
N ASP A 223 17.97 -3.96 -6.53
CA ASP A 223 17.83 -4.47 -7.91
C ASP A 223 16.76 -3.73 -8.72
N GLY A 224 16.06 -2.77 -8.10
CA GLY A 224 15.01 -1.98 -8.73
C GLY A 224 13.65 -2.65 -8.76
N GLN A 225 13.50 -3.85 -8.18
CA GLN A 225 12.23 -4.54 -8.04
C GLN A 225 11.72 -4.44 -6.61
N ARG A 226 10.39 -4.45 -6.48
CA ARG A 226 9.73 -4.54 -5.17
C ARG A 226 9.89 -5.95 -4.63
N ASP A 227 10.11 -6.06 -3.33
CA ASP A 227 10.19 -7.33 -2.63
C ASP A 227 8.86 -7.65 -1.94
N TRP A 228 8.81 -8.73 -1.17
CA TRP A 228 7.57 -9.23 -0.55
C TRP A 228 7.75 -9.48 0.94
N VAL A 229 6.70 -9.20 1.69
CA VAL A 229 6.59 -9.56 3.10
C VAL A 229 5.37 -10.43 3.33
N ILE A 230 5.54 -11.47 4.14
CA ILE A 230 4.47 -12.37 4.57
C ILE A 230 4.42 -12.33 6.09
N GLU A 231 3.29 -11.95 6.67
CA GLU A 231 3.02 -12.14 8.09
C GLU A 231 2.16 -13.37 8.28
N ALA A 232 2.42 -14.10 9.35
CA ALA A 232 1.55 -15.21 9.75
C ALA A 232 0.10 -14.74 10.01
N PRO A 233 -0.89 -15.64 9.84
CA PRO A 233 -2.29 -15.32 10.08
C PRO A 233 -2.53 -14.72 11.46
N SER A 234 -3.32 -13.65 11.51
CA SER A 234 -3.38 -12.74 12.66
C SER A 234 -3.96 -13.34 13.94
N PHE A 235 -4.85 -14.34 13.91
CA PHE A 235 -5.16 -15.20 15.07
C PHE A 235 -6.21 -16.29 14.74
N CYS A 236 -6.21 -17.36 15.54
CA CYS A 236 -7.41 -18.14 15.85
C CYS A 236 -7.92 -17.69 17.22
N ALA A 237 -9.24 -17.59 17.44
CA ALA A 237 -9.83 -16.94 18.63
C ALA A 237 -9.35 -17.43 20.02
N GLU A 238 -8.64 -18.57 20.09
CA GLU A 238 -8.09 -19.16 21.32
C GLU A 238 -6.56 -19.21 21.38
N GLN A 239 -5.85 -18.71 20.38
CA GLN A 239 -4.38 -18.77 20.30
C GLN A 239 -3.82 -17.35 20.28
N ALA A 240 -3.08 -16.99 21.34
CA ALA A 240 -2.47 -15.68 21.49
C ALA A 240 -1.64 -15.31 20.24
N ALA A 241 -1.66 -14.03 19.89
CA ALA A 241 -1.00 -13.43 18.72
C ALA A 241 0.55 -13.54 18.71
N ALA A 242 1.16 -14.37 19.56
CA ALA A 242 2.58 -14.33 19.90
C ALA A 242 3.42 -15.50 19.35
N ASP A 243 2.86 -16.40 18.54
CA ASP A 243 3.62 -17.58 18.08
C ASP A 243 4.39 -17.38 16.76
N TYR A 244 4.17 -16.28 16.04
CA TYR A 244 4.75 -16.08 14.72
C TYR A 244 5.22 -14.64 14.47
N GLY A 245 6.26 -14.50 13.65
CA GLY A 245 6.76 -13.22 13.12
C GLY A 245 6.44 -13.08 11.63
N TYR A 246 7.22 -12.29 10.91
CA TYR A 246 7.13 -12.12 9.47
C TYR A 246 8.29 -12.77 8.72
N GLU A 247 8.10 -12.99 7.42
CA GLU A 247 9.13 -13.42 6.48
C GLU A 247 9.33 -12.36 5.40
N VAL A 248 10.57 -12.11 5.00
CA VAL A 248 10.89 -11.26 3.84
C VAL A 248 11.37 -12.15 2.71
N TRP A 249 10.83 -11.89 1.53
CA TRP A 249 11.06 -12.63 0.30
C TRP A 249 11.56 -11.64 -0.75
N ILE A 250 12.78 -11.86 -1.23
CA ILE A 250 13.43 -11.00 -2.21
C ILE A 250 13.10 -11.50 -3.60
N SER A 251 12.59 -10.61 -4.44
CA SER A 251 12.29 -10.89 -5.85
C SER A 251 13.59 -11.20 -6.62
N ASP A 252 13.49 -11.89 -7.75
CA ASP A 252 14.60 -12.05 -8.69
C ASP A 252 14.19 -11.60 -10.10
N GLU A 253 15.17 -11.52 -11.01
CA GLU A 253 14.97 -11.02 -12.38
C GLU A 253 14.07 -11.93 -13.25
N THR A 254 13.63 -13.08 -12.72
CA THR A 254 12.90 -14.12 -13.47
C THR A 254 11.47 -14.33 -12.97
N ASP A 255 10.84 -13.30 -12.41
CA ASP A 255 9.54 -13.36 -11.73
C ASP A 255 9.52 -14.35 -10.54
N GLY A 256 10.71 -14.72 -10.05
CA GLY A 256 10.91 -15.59 -8.90
C GLY A 256 11.07 -14.78 -7.61
N ALA A 257 11.10 -15.50 -6.48
CA ALA A 257 11.43 -14.92 -5.19
C ALA A 257 12.07 -15.95 -4.26
N SER A 258 12.91 -15.48 -3.35
CA SER A 258 13.60 -16.31 -2.37
C SER A 258 13.51 -15.72 -0.97
N ARG A 259 13.27 -16.58 0.03
CA ARG A 259 13.18 -16.15 1.43
C ARG A 259 14.54 -15.66 1.93
N ALA A 260 14.58 -14.40 2.35
CA ALA A 260 15.77 -13.69 2.78
C ALA A 260 15.84 -13.43 4.29
N PHE A 261 14.71 -13.45 4.98
CA PHE A 261 14.63 -13.22 6.42
C PHE A 261 13.43 -13.90 7.06
N VAL A 262 13.58 -14.27 8.33
CA VAL A 262 12.48 -14.74 9.19
C VAL A 262 12.65 -14.07 10.54
N ALA A 263 11.65 -13.29 10.94
CA ALA A 263 11.64 -12.60 12.20
C ALA A 263 11.25 -13.53 13.36
N ALA A 264 11.72 -13.21 14.56
CA ALA A 264 11.20 -13.84 15.77
C ALA A 264 9.71 -13.48 15.97
N PRO A 265 8.94 -14.31 16.69
CA PRO A 265 7.56 -13.98 17.03
C PRO A 265 7.39 -12.64 17.72
N GLY A 266 6.27 -11.96 17.44
CA GLY A 266 5.96 -10.65 18.01
C GLY A 266 6.84 -9.51 17.46
N ARG A 267 7.43 -9.69 16.27
CA ARG A 267 8.19 -8.68 15.54
C ARG A 267 7.43 -8.25 14.29
N TRP A 268 7.61 -7.00 13.90
CA TRP A 268 6.92 -6.36 12.79
C TRP A 268 7.94 -5.78 11.79
N PRO A 269 7.67 -5.88 10.49
CA PRO A 269 8.48 -5.22 9.48
C PRO A 269 8.24 -3.70 9.54
N ALA A 270 9.31 -2.94 9.33
CA ALA A 270 9.23 -1.52 9.00
C ALA A 270 10.31 -1.17 7.97
N PHE A 271 10.06 -0.13 7.18
CA PHE A 271 10.86 0.23 6.03
C PHE A 271 11.29 1.68 6.11
N GLN A 272 12.60 1.91 6.10
CA GLN A 272 13.21 3.23 6.05
C GLN A 272 13.33 3.66 4.58
N VAL A 273 12.59 4.72 4.19
CA VAL A 273 12.35 5.10 2.78
C VAL A 273 13.02 6.43 2.39
N ASP A 274 13.94 6.94 3.21
CA ASP A 274 14.79 8.11 2.92
C ASP A 274 16.02 7.78 2.05
N ARG A 275 16.10 6.53 1.56
CA ARG A 275 17.26 5.96 0.87
C ARG A 275 16.86 4.89 -0.14
N THR A 276 17.76 4.60 -1.07
CA THR A 276 17.62 3.51 -2.05
C THR A 276 18.88 2.63 -2.02
N PRO A 277 18.77 1.30 -1.86
CA PRO A 277 17.56 0.58 -1.48
C PRO A 277 17.04 1.00 -0.10
N ALA A 278 15.75 0.77 0.11
CA ALA A 278 15.11 1.04 1.39
C ALA A 278 15.77 0.20 2.50
N GLY A 279 15.81 0.76 3.71
CA GLY A 279 16.29 0.04 4.89
C GLY A 279 15.21 -0.88 5.43
N LEU A 280 15.53 -2.13 5.73
CA LEU A 280 14.63 -3.00 6.50
C LEU A 280 14.91 -2.82 8.00
N LEU A 281 13.86 -2.58 8.77
CA LEU A 281 13.89 -2.46 10.22
C LEU A 281 13.04 -3.59 10.82
N ASP A 282 13.63 -4.36 11.72
CA ASP A 282 12.92 -5.35 12.51
C ASP A 282 12.43 -4.68 13.80
N ALA A 283 11.13 -4.40 13.90
CA ALA A 283 10.53 -3.60 14.97
C ALA A 283 9.80 -4.49 16.00
N ARG A 284 9.80 -4.09 17.28
CA ARG A 284 8.84 -4.61 18.26
C ARG A 284 7.58 -3.74 18.25
N PRO A 285 6.38 -4.33 18.41
CA PRO A 285 5.21 -3.55 18.74
C PRO A 285 5.48 -2.87 20.09
N CYS A 286 5.21 -1.58 20.18
CA CYS A 286 5.31 -0.82 21.41
C CYS A 286 4.04 0.00 21.61
N LEU A 287 3.75 0.38 22.85
CA LEU A 287 2.61 1.23 23.13
C LEU A 287 2.88 2.68 22.72
N ALA A 288 1.82 3.46 22.52
CA ALA A 288 1.95 4.88 22.26
C ALA A 288 2.75 5.56 23.38
N GLY A 289 3.82 6.27 23.01
CA GLY A 289 4.74 6.93 23.94
C GLY A 289 5.93 6.08 24.40
N GLU A 290 6.05 4.82 23.96
CA GLU A 290 7.24 4.00 24.17
C GLU A 290 8.23 4.13 23.00
N ILE A 291 9.51 3.91 23.27
CA ILE A 291 10.51 3.75 22.21
C ILE A 291 10.37 2.32 21.67
N CYS A 292 9.83 2.19 20.46
CA CYS A 292 9.78 0.91 19.76
C CYS A 292 11.21 0.42 19.49
N GLU A 293 11.58 -0.73 20.05
CA GLU A 293 12.88 -1.35 19.78
C GLU A 293 12.96 -1.80 18.31
N THR A 294 13.75 -1.08 17.52
CA THR A 294 14.03 -1.40 16.12
C THR A 294 15.46 -1.89 15.95
N VAL A 295 15.64 -3.01 15.26
CA VAL A 295 16.93 -3.55 14.86
C VAL A 295 17.08 -3.34 13.35
N PRO A 296 17.98 -2.45 12.89
CA PRO A 296 18.24 -2.30 11.47
C PRO A 296 18.81 -3.60 10.90
N LEU A 297 18.30 -4.01 9.75
CA LEU A 297 18.77 -5.16 9.01
C LEU A 297 19.54 -4.71 7.75
N GLU A 298 20.52 -5.52 7.36
CA GLU A 298 21.38 -5.27 6.20
C GLU A 298 21.39 -6.46 5.26
N TRP A 299 21.26 -6.13 3.98
CA TRP A 299 21.30 -7.10 2.89
C TRP A 299 22.72 -7.63 2.71
N ASN A 300 22.91 -8.93 2.90
CA ASN A 300 24.16 -9.60 2.56
C ASN A 300 24.07 -10.17 1.13
N ARG A 301 24.66 -9.47 0.16
CA ARG A 301 24.66 -9.90 -1.25
C ARG A 301 25.25 -11.29 -1.49
N ALA A 302 26.28 -11.68 -0.74
CA ALA A 302 26.96 -12.96 -0.96
C ALA A 302 26.09 -14.16 -0.54
N THR A 303 25.34 -14.01 0.55
CA THR A 303 24.46 -15.09 1.05
C THR A 303 22.99 -14.89 0.72
N ARG A 304 22.63 -13.77 0.07
CA ARG A 304 21.26 -13.37 -0.26
C ARG A 304 20.27 -13.45 0.91
N VAL A 305 20.68 -12.94 2.07
CA VAL A 305 19.84 -12.88 3.29
C VAL A 305 20.07 -11.58 4.04
N PHE A 306 19.08 -11.17 4.84
CA PHE A 306 19.24 -10.07 5.79
C PHE A 306 19.89 -10.53 7.10
N ARG A 307 20.68 -9.63 7.70
CA ARG A 307 21.28 -9.81 9.03
C ARG A 307 21.19 -8.52 9.84
N PRO A 308 21.19 -8.57 11.18
CA PRO A 308 21.35 -7.37 11.98
C PRO A 308 22.57 -6.55 11.54
N ALA A 309 22.37 -5.24 11.39
CA ALA A 309 23.42 -4.28 11.06
C ALA A 309 24.54 -4.33 12.11
N SER A 310 25.79 -4.16 11.67
CA SER A 310 26.92 -4.07 12.59
C SER A 310 27.01 -2.67 13.21
N SER A 311 27.66 -2.54 14.37
CA SER A 311 27.88 -1.22 15.00
C SER A 311 28.69 -0.25 14.12
N GLU A 312 29.59 -0.79 13.30
CA GLU A 312 30.38 -0.01 12.33
C GLU A 312 29.50 0.54 11.19
N SER A 313 28.55 -0.24 10.69
CA SER A 313 27.67 0.20 9.61
C SER A 313 26.66 1.25 10.09
N LEU A 314 26.18 1.14 11.32
CA LEU A 314 25.31 2.14 11.96
C LEU A 314 26.01 3.50 12.14
N SER A 315 27.32 3.50 12.39
CA SER A 315 28.11 4.73 12.58
C SER A 315 28.45 5.45 11.27
N SER A 316 28.24 4.79 10.12
CA SER A 316 28.55 5.32 8.78
C SER A 316 27.34 5.93 8.07
N ARG A 317 26.15 5.89 8.69
CA ARG A 317 24.95 6.55 8.17
C ARG A 317 24.99 8.04 8.54
N PRO A 318 24.91 8.96 7.56
CA PRO A 318 24.90 10.40 7.83
C PRO A 318 23.67 10.87 8.60
#